data_AF-A0A9P6XG53-F1
#
_entry.id   AF-A0A9P6XG53-F1
#
_cell.length_a   1.000
_cell.length_b   1.000
_cell.length_c   1.000
_cell.angle_alpha   90.00
_cell.angle_beta   90.00
_cell.angle_gamma   90.00
#
_symmetry.space_group_name_H-M   'P 1'
#
loop_
_entity.id
_entity.type
_entity.pdbx_description
1 polymer ?
#
loop_
_entity_poly.entity_id
_entity_poly.type
_entity_poly.pdbx_seq_one_letter_code
_entity_poly.pdbx_strand_id
1 'polypeptide(L)'
;MSITRTKEKLAEAISIYERLSQNIKNDSFISSLNDEDWAKHLRTLGHDAAKLIQLSRLLDNEDLIRVLSDKQKKLKRHKLWKKRVKKKARHQQLLTEKRSKQWVKEMEWKVITAKPVVEKFEKEDDKEAKAKIKELSKTLTKLTQLRDLRRKKLENKGHFFADDGNDFFNKVKEWNEQQQQQQQQQEREKEEEKGKKEIEQVKELVIDKQDKWKDMEIEKTAYAYWCESNQSADALLRIRRLWDQYIINDDVIDERDPRGKIPPTYVTPSPPANWVWATCLL
;
A
#
# COMPACT_ATOMS: atom_id res chain seq x y z
N MET A 1 38.10 -2.99 1.69
CA MET A 1 37.27 -4.19 1.91
C MET A 1 36.09 -3.95 2.87
N SER A 2 35.02 -4.74 2.74
CA SER A 2 33.90 -4.80 3.70
C SER A 2 34.31 -5.54 4.98
N ILE A 3 33.73 -5.19 6.14
CA ILE A 3 33.94 -5.93 7.41
C ILE A 3 33.55 -7.41 7.26
N THR A 4 32.51 -7.71 6.48
CA THR A 4 32.06 -9.08 6.22
C THR A 4 33.12 -9.86 5.45
N ARG A 5 33.57 -9.32 4.32
CA ARG A 5 34.61 -9.91 3.48
C ARG A 5 35.95 -10.11 4.21
N THR A 6 36.32 -9.21 5.13
CA THR A 6 37.52 -9.40 5.95
C THR A 6 37.34 -10.49 6.99
N LYS A 7 36.14 -10.69 7.52
CA LYS A 7 35.82 -11.81 8.41
C LYS A 7 35.84 -13.14 7.68
N GLU A 8 35.30 -13.20 6.47
CA GLU A 8 35.35 -14.40 5.62
C GLU A 8 36.80 -14.80 5.33
N LYS A 9 37.65 -13.84 4.93
CA LYS A 9 39.08 -14.10 4.70
C LYS A 9 39.84 -14.50 5.96
N LEU A 10 39.48 -13.94 7.12
CA LEU A 10 40.04 -14.39 8.40
C LEU A 10 39.61 -15.82 8.74
N ALA A 11 38.34 -16.16 8.52
CA ALA A 11 37.83 -17.51 8.74
C ALA A 11 38.51 -18.52 7.80
N GLU A 12 38.73 -18.14 6.54
CA GLU A 12 39.47 -18.94 5.57
C GLU A 12 40.93 -19.16 6.02
N ALA A 13 41.61 -18.10 6.47
CA ALA A 13 42.98 -18.20 6.99
C ALA A 13 43.06 -19.13 8.23
N ILE A 14 42.09 -19.03 9.15
CA ILE A 14 42.00 -19.89 10.33
C ILE A 14 41.78 -21.35 9.91
N SER A 15 40.87 -21.62 8.97
CA SER A 15 40.60 -22.98 8.49
C SER A 15 41.83 -23.61 7.81
N ILE A 16 42.56 -22.83 7.00
CA ILE A 16 43.80 -23.30 6.38
C ILE A 16 44.86 -23.59 7.45
N TYR A 17 45.02 -22.70 8.42
CA TYR A 17 45.95 -22.90 9.54
C TYR A 17 45.63 -24.16 10.35
N GLU A 18 44.36 -24.37 10.69
CA GLU A 18 43.91 -25.57 11.41
C GLU A 18 44.19 -26.84 10.62
N ARG A 19 43.91 -26.83 9.30
CA ARG A 19 44.20 -27.97 8.41
C ARG A 19 45.69 -28.27 8.35
N LEU A 20 46.53 -27.25 8.15
CA LEU A 20 47.98 -27.40 8.14
C LEU A 20 48.48 -27.94 9.50
N SER A 21 47.96 -27.40 10.60
CA SER A 21 48.33 -27.85 11.95
C SER A 21 47.93 -29.30 12.21
N GLN A 22 46.75 -29.74 11.74
CA GLN A 22 46.31 -31.12 11.84
C GLN A 22 47.15 -32.06 10.97
N ASN A 23 47.45 -31.65 9.73
CA ASN A 23 48.29 -32.44 8.82
C ASN A 23 49.70 -32.65 9.37
N ILE A 24 50.30 -31.62 9.98
CA ILE A 24 51.62 -31.71 10.62
C ILE A 24 51.59 -32.61 11.87
N LYS A 25 50.47 -32.67 12.60
CA LYS A 25 50.33 -33.53 13.79
C LYS A 25 50.05 -35.00 13.45
N ASN A 26 49.55 -35.29 12.25
CA ASN A 26 49.16 -36.63 11.82
C ASN A 26 50.32 -37.35 11.09
N ASP A 27 51.43 -37.59 11.78
CA ASP A 27 52.62 -38.28 11.23
C ASP A 27 52.35 -39.73 10.78
N SER A 28 51.33 -40.37 11.35
CA SER A 28 50.96 -41.76 11.03
C SER A 28 50.41 -41.94 9.62
N PHE A 29 49.76 -40.92 9.05
CA PHE A 29 49.21 -40.95 7.71
C PHE A 29 50.28 -40.77 6.64
N ILE A 30 51.37 -40.06 6.96
CA ILE A 30 52.44 -39.74 6.02
C ILE A 30 53.30 -40.99 5.74
N SER A 31 53.43 -41.87 6.74
CA SER A 31 54.28 -43.08 6.65
C SER A 31 53.69 -44.21 5.79
N SER A 32 52.39 -44.16 5.46
CA SER A 32 51.70 -45.19 4.66
C SER A 32 51.38 -44.74 3.23
N LEU A 33 51.83 -43.56 2.82
CA LEU A 33 51.48 -42.96 1.54
C LEU A 33 52.43 -43.43 0.42
N ASN A 34 51.86 -43.76 -0.74
CA ASN A 34 52.64 -44.04 -1.96
C ASN A 34 53.32 -42.77 -2.49
N ASP A 35 54.42 -42.92 -3.23
CA ASP A 35 55.23 -41.80 -3.75
C ASP A 35 54.42 -40.76 -4.56
N GLU A 36 53.46 -41.22 -5.38
CA GLU A 36 52.58 -40.34 -6.15
C GLU A 36 51.64 -39.52 -5.26
N ASP A 37 51.11 -40.15 -4.21
CA ASP A 37 50.21 -39.48 -3.28
C ASP A 37 50.97 -38.58 -2.31
N TRP A 38 52.22 -38.91 -2.00
CA TRP A 38 53.15 -38.06 -1.26
C TRP A 38 53.48 -36.78 -2.04
N ALA A 39 53.73 -36.90 -3.35
CA ALA A 39 53.93 -35.73 -4.22
C ALA A 39 52.68 -34.84 -4.31
N LYS A 40 51.48 -35.42 -4.40
CA LYS A 40 50.21 -34.64 -4.35
C LYS A 40 50.05 -33.96 -2.99
N HIS A 41 50.32 -34.68 -1.89
CA HIS A 41 50.22 -34.14 -0.54
C HIS A 41 51.12 -32.92 -0.34
N LEU A 42 52.40 -33.00 -0.74
CA LEU A 42 53.32 -31.87 -0.68
C LEU A 42 52.88 -30.67 -1.52
N ARG A 43 52.33 -30.90 -2.72
CA ARG A 43 51.79 -29.81 -3.55
C ARG A 43 50.62 -29.12 -2.85
N THR A 44 49.70 -29.89 -2.25
CA THR A 44 48.57 -29.32 -1.50
C THR A 44 49.03 -28.56 -0.26
N LEU A 45 50.02 -29.08 0.47
CA LEU A 45 50.60 -28.43 1.64
C LEU A 45 51.29 -27.12 1.28
N GLY A 46 52.08 -27.13 0.19
CA GLY A 46 52.75 -25.94 -0.34
C GLY A 46 51.75 -24.89 -0.83
N HIS A 47 50.66 -25.31 -1.49
CA HIS A 47 49.60 -24.41 -1.92
C HIS A 47 48.88 -23.77 -0.72
N ASP A 48 48.47 -24.56 0.27
CA ASP A 48 47.79 -24.08 1.47
C ASP A 48 48.70 -23.15 2.28
N ALA A 49 50.00 -23.46 2.42
CA ALA A 49 50.97 -22.60 3.08
C ALA A 49 51.18 -21.27 2.33
N ALA A 50 51.34 -21.30 1.00
CA ALA A 50 51.47 -20.10 0.19
C ALA A 50 50.22 -19.21 0.27
N LYS A 51 49.03 -19.83 0.24
CA LYS A 51 47.75 -19.15 0.39
C LYS A 51 47.60 -18.50 1.77
N LEU A 52 48.02 -19.19 2.83
CA LEU A 52 48.02 -18.64 4.20
C LEU A 52 48.95 -17.42 4.32
N ILE A 53 50.15 -17.48 3.75
CA ILE A 53 51.11 -16.36 3.74
C ILE A 53 50.56 -15.17 2.96
N GLN A 54 49.87 -15.41 1.85
CA GLN A 54 49.23 -14.33 1.10
C GLN A 54 48.09 -13.70 1.90
N LEU A 55 47.26 -14.50 2.57
CA LEU A 55 46.17 -14.00 3.41
C LEU A 55 46.68 -13.23 4.63
N SER A 56 47.73 -13.69 5.30
CA SER A 56 48.31 -12.99 6.46
C SER A 56 48.83 -11.61 6.05
N ARG A 57 49.60 -11.51 4.96
CA ARG A 57 50.08 -10.22 4.43
C ARG A 57 48.95 -9.25 4.10
N LEU A 58 47.83 -9.75 3.57
CA LEU A 58 46.66 -8.92 3.28
C LEU A 58 45.94 -8.44 4.54
N LEU A 59 45.98 -9.22 5.62
CA LEU A 59 45.31 -8.95 6.88
C LEU A 59 46.15 -8.11 7.85
N ASP A 60 47.48 -8.22 7.78
CA ASP A 60 48.46 -7.47 8.57
C ASP A 60 48.69 -6.03 8.08
N ASN A 61 47.95 -5.61 7.06
CA ASN A 61 48.02 -4.24 6.56
C ASN A 61 47.44 -3.24 7.60
N GLU A 62 48.29 -2.36 8.15
CA GLU A 62 47.92 -1.38 9.18
C GLU A 62 46.78 -0.45 8.74
N ASP A 63 46.77 0.00 7.49
CA ASP A 63 45.72 0.87 6.95
C ASP A 63 44.37 0.13 6.91
N LEU A 64 44.39 -1.15 6.54
CA LEU A 64 43.19 -1.97 6.54
C LEU A 64 42.64 -2.12 7.96
N ILE A 65 43.50 -2.40 8.95
CA ILE A 65 43.13 -2.53 10.36
C ILE A 65 42.51 -1.22 10.86
N ARG A 66 43.15 -0.08 10.56
CA ARG A 66 42.64 1.25 10.93
C ARG A 66 41.26 1.50 10.34
N VAL A 67 41.08 1.29 9.04
CA VAL A 67 39.78 1.48 8.34
C VAL A 67 38.70 0.58 8.92
N LEU A 68 39.01 -0.69 9.23
CA LEU A 68 38.07 -1.61 9.86
C LEU A 68 37.67 -1.15 11.26
N SER A 69 38.63 -0.67 12.05
CA SER A 69 38.38 -0.14 13.39
C SER A 69 37.43 1.06 13.35
N ASP A 70 37.60 1.96 12.37
CA ASP A 70 36.77 3.15 12.21
C ASP A 70 35.37 2.80 11.72
N LYS A 71 35.25 1.84 10.80
CA LYS A 71 33.96 1.28 10.39
C LYS A 71 33.24 0.63 11.58
N GLN A 72 33.96 -0.11 12.42
CA GLN A 72 33.37 -0.73 13.62
C GLN A 72 32.90 0.33 14.64
N LYS A 73 33.70 1.38 14.89
CA LYS A 73 33.31 2.52 15.73
C LYS A 73 32.08 3.23 15.15
N LYS A 74 32.03 3.46 13.83
CA LYS A 74 30.87 4.05 13.13
C LYS A 74 29.61 3.20 13.32
N LEU A 75 29.70 1.89 13.16
CA LEU A 75 28.57 0.98 13.40
C LEU A 75 28.07 1.01 14.85
N LYS A 76 28.99 1.02 15.83
CA LYS A 76 28.64 1.16 17.26
C LYS A 76 27.91 2.49 17.52
N ARG A 77 28.44 3.61 17.02
CA ARG A 77 27.80 4.93 17.12
C ARG A 77 26.41 4.95 16.48
N HIS A 78 26.28 4.39 15.27
CA HIS A 78 25.01 4.33 14.56
C HIS A 78 23.98 3.45 15.30
N LYS A 79 24.39 2.32 15.88
CA LYS A 79 23.53 1.47 16.72
C LYS A 79 23.02 2.22 17.95
N LEU A 80 23.90 2.97 18.63
CA LEU A 80 23.52 3.81 19.77
C LEU A 80 22.59 4.96 19.35
N TRP A 81 22.87 5.61 18.22
CA TRP A 81 22.01 6.65 17.67
C TRP A 81 20.62 6.12 17.35
N LYS A 82 20.51 4.98 16.65
CA LYS A 82 19.22 4.31 16.38
C LYS A 82 18.43 4.04 17.66
N LYS A 83 19.10 3.56 18.72
CA LYS A 83 18.47 3.36 20.04
C LYS A 83 17.94 4.68 20.63
N ARG A 84 18.72 5.75 20.57
CA ARG A 84 18.32 7.09 21.07
C ARG A 84 17.14 7.65 20.28
N VAL A 85 17.16 7.54 18.95
CA VAL A 85 16.06 7.98 18.08
C VAL A 85 14.78 7.22 18.40
N LYS A 86 14.85 5.89 18.50
CA LYS A 86 13.69 5.06 18.86
C LYS A 86 13.12 5.43 20.24
N LYS A 87 13.98 5.76 21.21
CA LYS A 87 13.56 6.22 22.55
C LYS A 87 12.85 7.58 22.48
N LYS A 88 13.38 8.54 21.72
CA LYS A 88 12.76 9.85 21.52
C LYS A 88 11.39 9.74 20.83
N ALA A 89 11.29 8.92 19.78
CA ALA A 89 10.03 8.69 19.09
C ALA A 89 8.94 8.12 20.02
N ARG A 90 9.28 7.10 20.82
CA ARG A 90 8.36 6.55 21.83
C ARG A 90 7.94 7.59 22.87
N HIS A 91 8.87 8.42 23.31
CA HIS A 91 8.56 9.47 24.28
C HIS A 91 7.61 10.53 23.70
N GLN A 92 7.83 10.94 22.45
CA GLN A 92 6.92 11.84 21.74
C GLN A 92 5.52 11.23 21.56
N GLN A 93 5.44 9.95 21.18
CA GLN A 93 4.15 9.22 21.09
C GLN A 93 3.40 9.22 22.43
N LEU A 94 4.07 8.95 23.54
CA LEU A 94 3.47 9.00 24.87
C LEU A 94 2.98 10.41 25.24
N LEU A 95 3.72 11.45 24.87
CA LEU A 95 3.30 12.84 25.09
C LEU A 95 2.07 13.19 24.24
N THR A 96 2.02 12.77 22.98
CA THR A 96 0.86 12.99 22.10
C THR A 96 -0.36 12.23 22.60
N GLU A 97 -0.20 10.99 23.07
CA GLU A 97 -1.29 10.21 23.67
C GLU A 97 -1.81 10.83 24.98
N LYS A 98 -0.92 11.40 25.82
CA LYS A 98 -1.35 12.11 27.02
C LYS A 98 -2.15 13.36 26.68
N ARG A 99 -1.70 14.14 25.69
CA ARG A 99 -2.43 15.32 25.19
C ARG A 99 -3.77 14.94 24.58
N SER A 100 -3.82 13.89 23.76
CA SER A 100 -5.08 13.43 23.17
C SER A 100 -6.05 12.92 24.24
N LYS A 101 -5.58 12.16 25.23
CA LYS A 101 -6.40 11.74 26.38
C LYS A 101 -6.93 12.92 27.20
N GLN A 102 -6.11 13.95 27.41
CA GLN A 102 -6.55 15.18 28.07
C GLN A 102 -7.63 15.91 27.24
N TRP A 103 -7.42 16.03 25.93
CA TRP A 103 -8.37 16.65 25.03
C TRP A 103 -9.70 15.89 24.96
N VAL A 104 -9.66 14.55 24.88
CA VAL A 104 -10.87 13.70 24.91
C VAL A 104 -11.62 13.91 26.22
N LYS A 105 -10.93 13.89 27.37
CA LYS A 105 -11.58 14.19 28.66
C LYS A 105 -12.21 15.57 28.66
N GLU A 106 -11.52 16.60 28.18
CA GLU A 106 -12.05 17.96 28.12
C GLU A 106 -13.30 18.05 27.22
N MET A 107 -13.31 17.35 26.09
CA MET A 107 -14.48 17.22 25.21
C MET A 107 -15.62 16.48 25.91
N GLU A 108 -15.36 15.36 26.57
CA GLU A 108 -16.36 14.62 27.35
C GLU A 108 -16.97 15.52 28.43
N TRP A 109 -16.16 16.27 29.18
CA TRP A 109 -16.64 17.24 30.16
C TRP A 109 -17.54 18.30 29.51
N LYS A 110 -17.15 18.89 28.37
CA LYS A 110 -17.97 19.88 27.65
C LYS A 110 -19.30 19.31 27.14
N VAL A 111 -19.31 18.05 26.68
CA VAL A 111 -20.54 17.38 26.23
C VAL A 111 -21.45 17.07 27.42
N ILE A 112 -20.89 16.59 28.53
CA ILE A 112 -21.65 16.29 29.75
C ILE A 112 -22.26 17.57 30.34
N THR A 113 -21.54 18.71 30.33
CA THR A 113 -22.07 19.98 30.84
C THR A 113 -23.10 20.61 29.91
N ALA A 114 -23.03 20.38 28.59
CA ALA A 114 -24.01 20.89 27.63
C ALA A 114 -25.34 20.12 27.64
N LYS A 115 -25.33 18.79 27.87
CA LYS A 115 -26.55 17.95 27.93
C LYS A 115 -27.64 18.43 28.90
N PRO A 116 -27.37 18.79 30.17
CA PRO A 116 -28.40 19.24 31.09
C PRO A 116 -28.98 20.61 30.75
N VAL A 117 -28.31 21.39 29.89
CA VAL A 117 -28.84 22.67 29.38
C VAL A 117 -29.84 22.41 28.27
N VAL A 118 -29.50 21.56 27.29
CA VAL A 118 -30.38 21.25 26.16
C VAL A 118 -31.63 20.48 26.59
N GLU A 119 -31.52 19.50 27.49
CA GLU A 119 -32.67 18.72 27.96
C GLU A 119 -33.73 19.55 28.71
N LYS A 120 -33.38 20.70 29.28
CA LYS A 120 -34.34 21.57 29.97
C LYS A 120 -35.16 22.40 28.99
N PHE A 121 -34.53 22.92 27.94
CA PHE A 121 -35.21 23.72 26.91
C PHE A 121 -36.11 22.83 26.03
N GLU A 122 -35.64 21.66 25.60
CA GLU A 122 -36.45 20.76 24.74
C GLU A 122 -37.72 20.23 25.45
N LYS A 123 -37.68 19.99 26.77
CA LYS A 123 -38.84 19.47 27.52
C LYS A 123 -39.96 20.48 27.72
N GLU A 124 -39.68 21.79 27.67
CA GLU A 124 -40.71 22.83 27.76
C GLU A 124 -41.34 23.07 26.38
N ASP A 125 -40.53 23.21 25.33
CA ASP A 125 -41.01 23.42 23.96
C ASP A 125 -41.84 22.22 23.43
N ASP A 126 -41.41 20.98 23.75
CA ASP A 126 -42.15 19.77 23.35
C ASP A 126 -43.54 19.66 23.99
N LYS A 127 -43.70 20.15 25.22
CA LYS A 127 -44.99 20.10 25.92
C LYS A 127 -45.97 21.09 25.31
N GLU A 128 -45.50 22.29 24.99
CA GLU A 128 -46.32 23.30 24.33
C GLU A 128 -46.73 22.88 22.90
N ALA A 129 -45.81 22.29 22.15
CA ALA A 129 -46.10 21.76 20.81
C ALA A 129 -47.13 20.62 20.86
N LYS A 130 -46.99 19.67 21.79
CA LYS A 130 -47.95 18.56 21.95
C LYS A 130 -49.35 19.03 22.36
N ALA A 131 -49.46 20.07 23.19
CA ALA A 131 -50.74 20.67 23.57
C ALA A 131 -51.44 21.28 22.34
N LYS A 132 -50.72 22.08 21.54
CA LYS A 132 -51.24 22.69 20.30
C LYS A 132 -51.70 21.63 19.28
N ILE A 133 -50.93 20.56 19.09
CA ILE A 133 -51.32 19.45 18.19
C ILE A 133 -52.60 18.75 18.67
N LYS A 134 -52.78 18.59 19.99
CA LYS A 134 -53.98 17.98 20.55
C LYS A 134 -55.23 18.87 20.38
N GLU A 135 -55.06 20.18 20.42
CA GLU A 135 -56.16 21.12 20.12
C GLU A 135 -56.52 21.11 18.64
N LEU A 136 -55.51 21.15 17.75
CA LEU A 136 -55.73 21.10 16.30
C LEU A 136 -56.35 19.79 15.83
N SER A 137 -56.02 18.65 16.44
CA SER A 137 -56.66 17.38 16.11
C SER A 137 -58.13 17.34 16.55
N LYS A 138 -58.48 17.96 17.69
CA LYS A 138 -59.88 18.11 18.12
C LYS A 138 -60.68 19.06 17.21
N THR A 139 -60.07 20.13 16.71
CA THR A 139 -60.77 21.01 15.75
C THR A 139 -60.95 20.33 14.41
N LEU A 140 -59.94 19.60 13.92
CA LEU A 140 -60.02 18.84 12.67
C LEU A 140 -61.12 17.77 12.71
N THR A 141 -61.22 17.00 13.80
CA THR A 141 -62.27 15.98 13.96
C THR A 141 -63.68 16.56 13.96
N LYS A 142 -63.88 17.73 14.58
CA LYS A 142 -65.16 18.46 14.51
C LYS A 142 -65.45 18.96 13.09
N LEU A 143 -64.43 19.44 12.37
CA LEU A 143 -64.58 19.93 11.00
C LEU A 143 -64.88 18.80 10.01
N THR A 144 -64.25 17.62 10.16
CA THR A 144 -64.60 16.44 9.35
C THR A 144 -66.01 15.98 9.63
N GLN A 145 -66.43 15.88 10.90
CA GLN A 145 -67.83 15.57 11.25
C GLN A 145 -68.83 16.56 10.62
N LEU A 146 -68.53 17.86 10.66
CA LEU A 146 -69.37 18.88 10.01
C LEU A 146 -69.40 18.72 8.49
N ARG A 147 -68.26 18.42 7.87
CA ARG A 147 -68.18 18.15 6.43
C ARG A 147 -69.04 16.94 6.06
N ASP A 148 -68.93 15.86 6.81
CA ASP A 148 -69.63 14.61 6.51
C ASP A 148 -71.15 14.78 6.70
N LEU A 149 -71.58 15.53 7.73
CA LEU A 149 -73.00 15.90 7.89
C LEU A 149 -73.52 16.78 6.73
N ARG A 150 -72.70 17.74 6.26
CA ARG A 150 -73.07 18.58 5.10
C ARG A 150 -73.14 17.75 3.82
N ARG A 151 -72.21 16.81 3.63
CA ARG A 151 -72.22 15.89 2.49
C ARG A 151 -73.44 15.00 2.49
N LYS A 152 -73.76 14.33 3.61
CA LYS A 152 -75.01 13.54 3.75
C LYS A 152 -76.26 14.36 3.43
N LYS A 153 -76.31 15.63 3.84
CA LYS A 153 -77.42 16.53 3.50
C LYS A 153 -77.48 16.88 2.01
N LEU A 154 -76.34 16.93 1.32
CA LEU A 154 -76.23 17.19 -0.11
C LEU A 154 -76.49 15.92 -0.94
N GLU A 155 -76.04 14.75 -0.49
CA GLU A 155 -76.38 13.43 -1.06
C GLU A 155 -77.88 13.16 -0.99
N ASN A 156 -78.52 13.45 0.14
CA ASN A 156 -79.98 13.37 0.27
C ASN A 156 -80.73 14.35 -0.66
N LYS A 157 -80.03 15.35 -1.22
CA LYS A 157 -80.54 16.28 -2.25
C LYS A 157 -80.14 15.88 -3.67
N GLY A 158 -79.42 14.76 -3.86
CA GLY A 158 -78.96 14.25 -5.14
C GLY A 158 -77.56 14.70 -5.58
N HIS A 159 -76.76 15.35 -4.71
CA HIS A 159 -75.36 15.66 -5.01
C HIS A 159 -74.43 14.48 -4.72
N PHE A 160 -73.61 14.09 -5.71
CA PHE A 160 -72.64 13.02 -5.59
C PHE A 160 -71.25 13.56 -5.22
N PHE A 161 -70.59 12.96 -4.21
CA PHE A 161 -69.20 13.27 -3.84
C PHE A 161 -68.28 12.10 -4.21
N ALA A 162 -67.21 12.39 -4.94
CA ALA A 162 -66.25 11.40 -5.44
C ALA A 162 -65.31 10.80 -4.37
N ASP A 163 -65.43 11.21 -3.10
CA ASP A 163 -64.49 10.82 -2.04
C ASP A 163 -64.76 9.40 -1.49
N ASP A 164 -65.92 8.78 -1.77
CA ASP A 164 -66.28 7.43 -1.29
C ASP A 164 -66.30 6.37 -2.42
N GLY A 165 -65.29 6.38 -3.30
CA GLY A 165 -65.15 5.34 -4.33
C GLY A 165 -63.73 5.19 -4.86
N ASN A 166 -62.95 4.32 -4.21
CA ASN A 166 -61.56 3.99 -4.52
C ASN A 166 -61.29 3.45 -5.95
N ASP A 167 -62.27 3.38 -6.85
CA ASP A 167 -62.09 2.78 -8.17
C ASP A 167 -61.18 3.60 -9.08
N PHE A 168 -61.22 4.93 -9.00
CA PHE A 168 -60.31 5.78 -9.76
C PHE A 168 -58.88 5.73 -9.19
N PHE A 169 -58.75 5.80 -7.86
CA PHE A 169 -57.45 5.79 -7.20
C PHE A 169 -56.75 4.44 -7.33
N ASN A 170 -57.49 3.33 -7.27
CA ASN A 170 -56.97 2.00 -7.52
C ASN A 170 -56.51 1.85 -8.99
N LYS A 171 -57.26 2.36 -9.96
CA LYS A 171 -56.81 2.38 -11.37
C LYS A 171 -55.55 3.21 -11.60
N VAL A 172 -55.45 4.37 -10.94
CA VAL A 172 -54.23 5.21 -11.01
C VAL A 172 -53.05 4.54 -10.32
N LYS A 173 -53.28 3.85 -9.19
CA LYS A 173 -52.25 3.08 -8.48
C LYS A 173 -51.77 1.88 -9.29
N GLU A 174 -52.68 1.11 -9.88
CA GLU A 174 -52.37 -0.01 -10.77
C GLU A 174 -51.61 0.46 -12.01
N TRP A 175 -52.01 1.58 -12.61
CA TRP A 175 -51.30 2.18 -13.73
C TRP A 175 -49.89 2.63 -13.35
N ASN A 176 -49.71 3.21 -12.16
CA ASN A 176 -48.41 3.67 -11.67
C ASN A 176 -47.49 2.50 -11.26
N GLU A 177 -48.03 1.43 -10.67
CA GLU A 177 -47.30 0.19 -10.39
C GLU A 177 -46.87 -0.52 -11.69
N GLN A 178 -47.72 -0.52 -12.73
CA GLN A 178 -47.34 -1.03 -14.06
C GLN A 178 -46.22 -0.19 -14.69
N GLN A 179 -46.26 1.14 -14.56
CA GLN A 179 -45.17 2.01 -15.03
C GLN A 179 -43.87 1.81 -14.26
N GLN A 180 -43.93 1.61 -12.93
CA GLN A 180 -42.73 1.31 -12.14
C GLN A 180 -42.16 -0.08 -12.45
N GLN A 181 -42.99 -1.08 -12.70
CA GLN A 181 -42.51 -2.41 -13.11
C GLN A 181 -41.87 -2.37 -14.50
N GLN A 182 -42.45 -1.61 -15.45
CA GLN A 182 -41.84 -1.37 -16.75
C GLN A 182 -40.52 -0.60 -16.64
N GLN A 183 -40.44 0.41 -15.75
CA GLN A 183 -39.19 1.12 -15.48
C GLN A 183 -38.14 0.23 -14.82
N GLN A 184 -38.51 -0.64 -13.87
CA GLN A 184 -37.59 -1.59 -13.26
C GLN A 184 -37.15 -2.71 -14.21
N GLN A 185 -38.00 -3.13 -15.16
CA GLN A 185 -37.61 -4.04 -16.23
C GLN A 185 -36.68 -3.34 -17.21
N GLN A 186 -36.96 -2.09 -17.60
CA GLN A 186 -36.06 -1.30 -18.43
C GLN A 186 -34.75 -0.95 -17.71
N GLU A 187 -34.75 -0.77 -16.40
CA GLU A 187 -33.55 -0.55 -15.59
C GLU A 187 -32.74 -1.84 -15.43
N ARG A 188 -33.39 -3.00 -15.26
CA ARG A 188 -32.71 -4.30 -15.29
C ARG A 188 -32.15 -4.62 -16.67
N GLU A 189 -32.88 -4.33 -17.75
CA GLU A 189 -32.40 -4.45 -19.12
C GLU A 189 -31.26 -3.46 -19.42
N LYS A 190 -31.31 -2.25 -18.86
CA LYS A 190 -30.20 -1.27 -18.92
C LYS A 190 -29.02 -1.65 -18.04
N GLU A 191 -29.21 -2.33 -16.92
CA GLU A 191 -28.15 -2.86 -16.06
C GLU A 191 -27.50 -4.11 -16.68
N GLU A 192 -28.26 -4.98 -17.34
CA GLU A 192 -27.74 -6.09 -18.14
C GLU A 192 -27.04 -5.59 -19.41
N GLU A 193 -27.51 -4.52 -20.05
CA GLU A 193 -26.79 -3.83 -21.13
C GLU A 193 -25.57 -3.05 -20.63
N LYS A 194 -25.60 -2.43 -19.44
CA LYS A 194 -24.43 -1.77 -18.84
C LYS A 194 -23.38 -2.78 -18.42
N GLY A 195 -23.76 -3.94 -17.88
CA GLY A 195 -22.85 -5.05 -17.61
C GLY A 195 -22.21 -5.61 -18.88
N LYS A 196 -22.92 -5.62 -20.01
CA LYS A 196 -22.35 -5.98 -21.32
C LYS A 196 -21.48 -4.86 -21.90
N LYS A 197 -21.86 -3.58 -21.76
CA LYS A 197 -21.09 -2.41 -22.20
C LYS A 197 -19.83 -2.14 -21.36
N GLU A 198 -19.82 -2.47 -20.06
CA GLU A 198 -18.62 -2.40 -19.21
C GLU A 198 -17.61 -3.50 -19.55
N ILE A 199 -18.05 -4.67 -20.05
CA ILE A 199 -17.16 -5.70 -20.60
C ILE A 199 -16.60 -5.27 -21.97
N GLU A 200 -17.37 -4.51 -22.77
CA GLU A 200 -16.97 -4.02 -24.09
C GLU A 200 -16.07 -2.76 -24.03
N GLN A 201 -16.27 -1.88 -23.04
CA GLN A 201 -15.46 -0.68 -22.83
C GLN A 201 -14.09 -0.93 -22.19
N VAL A 202 -13.77 -2.17 -21.83
CA VAL A 202 -12.41 -2.52 -21.35
C VAL A 202 -11.34 -2.44 -22.45
N LYS A 203 -11.65 -2.23 -23.74
CA LYS A 203 -10.58 -2.13 -24.77
C LYS A 203 -10.84 -1.16 -25.93
N GLU A 204 -11.21 0.09 -25.69
CA GLU A 204 -10.76 1.14 -26.61
C GLU A 204 -9.42 1.68 -26.12
N LEU A 205 -8.34 1.14 -26.68
CA LEU A 205 -6.99 1.60 -26.42
C LEU A 205 -6.88 3.08 -26.83
N VAL A 206 -6.43 3.93 -25.91
CA VAL A 206 -6.07 5.32 -26.25
C VAL A 206 -4.78 5.28 -27.07
N ILE A 207 -4.93 5.26 -28.39
CA ILE A 207 -3.82 5.27 -29.36
C ILE A 207 -3.47 6.73 -29.66
N ASP A 208 -2.19 7.07 -29.55
CA ASP A 208 -1.70 8.41 -29.90
C ASP A 208 -1.83 8.64 -31.41
N LYS A 209 -2.17 9.87 -31.81
CA LYS A 209 -2.36 10.25 -33.22
C LYS A 209 -1.09 10.13 -34.06
N GLN A 210 0.07 10.09 -33.40
CA GLN A 210 1.38 9.98 -34.04
C GLN A 210 1.89 8.53 -34.09
N ASP A 211 1.12 7.57 -33.57
CA ASP A 211 1.53 6.17 -33.51
C ASP A 211 1.41 5.48 -34.86
N LYS A 212 2.56 5.25 -35.50
CA LYS A 212 2.68 4.53 -36.77
C LYS A 212 2.64 3.00 -36.62
N TRP A 213 2.68 2.50 -35.38
CA TRP A 213 2.80 1.07 -35.10
C TRP A 213 1.45 0.35 -35.19
N LYS A 214 0.34 1.11 -35.18
CA LYS A 214 -1.01 0.61 -35.41
C LYS A 214 -1.18 -0.10 -36.75
N ASP A 215 -0.48 0.38 -37.78
CA ASP A 215 -0.61 -0.11 -39.16
C ASP A 215 0.46 -1.17 -39.51
N MET A 216 1.33 -1.52 -38.56
CA MET A 216 2.35 -2.56 -38.73
C MET A 216 1.75 -3.95 -38.44
N GLU A 217 2.35 -5.01 -39.00
CA GLU A 217 1.98 -6.41 -38.74
C GLU A 217 2.44 -6.89 -37.35
N ILE A 218 2.19 -6.10 -36.31
CA ILE A 218 2.49 -6.47 -34.93
C ILE A 218 1.32 -7.30 -34.39
N GLU A 219 1.64 -8.31 -33.58
CA GLU A 219 0.64 -9.13 -32.92
C GLU A 219 -0.32 -8.23 -32.10
N LYS A 220 -1.62 -8.29 -32.41
CA LYS A 220 -2.64 -7.38 -31.85
C LYS A 220 -2.68 -7.41 -30.31
N THR A 221 -2.38 -8.55 -29.73
CA THR A 221 -2.28 -8.79 -28.27
C THR A 221 -1.10 -8.03 -27.67
N ALA A 222 0.08 -8.12 -28.28
CA ALA A 222 1.28 -7.42 -27.85
C ALA A 222 1.15 -5.90 -28.03
N TYR A 223 0.55 -5.47 -29.14
CA TYR A 223 0.25 -4.05 -29.38
C TYR A 223 -0.75 -3.51 -28.34
N ALA A 224 -1.81 -4.26 -28.03
CA ALA A 224 -2.76 -3.88 -27.00
C ALA A 224 -2.10 -3.76 -25.62
N TYR A 225 -1.25 -4.73 -25.26
CA TYR A 225 -0.48 -4.69 -24.01
C TYR A 225 0.44 -3.46 -23.92
N TRP A 226 1.03 -3.03 -25.03
CA TRP A 226 1.84 -1.81 -25.06
C TRP A 226 0.97 -0.57 -24.89
N CYS A 227 -0.16 -0.47 -25.59
CA CYS A 227 -1.06 0.68 -25.50
C CYS A 227 -1.75 0.81 -24.12
N GLU A 228 -1.80 -0.24 -23.30
CA GLU A 228 -2.26 -0.15 -21.90
C GLU A 228 -1.44 0.84 -21.07
N SER A 229 -0.14 1.04 -21.38
CA SER A 229 0.69 1.98 -20.63
C SER A 229 0.22 3.43 -20.76
N ASN A 230 -0.44 3.77 -21.86
CA ASN A 230 -0.90 5.12 -22.14
C ASN A 230 -2.22 5.46 -21.42
N GLN A 231 -2.90 4.46 -20.87
CA GLN A 231 -4.21 4.63 -20.23
C GLN A 231 -4.10 4.90 -18.73
N SER A 232 -3.08 4.37 -18.06
CA SER A 232 -2.87 4.61 -16.63
C SER A 232 -1.40 4.58 -16.23
N ALA A 233 -1.01 5.45 -15.30
CA ALA A 233 0.33 5.45 -14.71
C ALA A 233 0.66 4.12 -14.02
N ASP A 234 -0.34 3.44 -13.46
CA ASP A 234 -0.16 2.13 -12.84
C ASP A 234 0.12 1.04 -13.88
N ALA A 235 -0.55 1.05 -15.03
CA ALA A 235 -0.25 0.14 -16.14
C ALA A 235 1.14 0.42 -16.73
N LEU A 236 1.52 1.69 -16.90
CA LEU A 236 2.87 2.08 -17.31
C LEU A 236 3.93 1.52 -16.36
N LEU A 237 3.75 1.70 -15.05
CA LEU A 237 4.69 1.19 -14.05
C LEU A 237 4.75 -0.35 -14.04
N ARG A 238 3.61 -1.02 -14.22
CA ARG A 238 3.54 -2.48 -14.32
C ARG A 238 4.30 -2.99 -15.54
N ILE A 239 4.00 -2.44 -16.72
CA ILE A 239 4.64 -2.82 -17.98
C ILE A 239 6.15 -2.56 -17.88
N ARG A 240 6.56 -1.38 -17.39
CA ARG A 240 7.98 -1.05 -17.21
C ARG A 240 8.71 -2.05 -16.30
N ARG A 241 8.12 -2.43 -15.18
CA ARG A 241 8.71 -3.41 -14.25
C ARG A 241 8.87 -4.79 -14.88
N LEU A 242 7.89 -5.21 -15.68
CA LEU A 242 7.97 -6.48 -16.40
C LEU A 242 9.11 -6.46 -17.44
N TRP A 243 9.30 -5.33 -18.13
CA TRP A 243 10.45 -5.15 -19.03
C TRP A 243 11.79 -5.10 -18.28
N ASP A 244 11.84 -4.48 -17.11
CA ASP A 244 13.05 -4.40 -16.29
C ASP A 244 13.56 -5.79 -15.87
N GLN A 245 12.67 -6.79 -15.73
CA GLN A 245 13.06 -8.19 -15.45
C GLN A 245 13.93 -8.81 -16.55
N TYR A 246 13.77 -8.38 -17.81
CA TYR A 246 14.56 -8.89 -18.93
C TYR A 246 15.87 -8.11 -19.15
N ILE A 247 16.02 -6.95 -18.51
CA ILE A 247 17.20 -6.07 -18.62
C ILE A 247 18.15 -6.29 -17.43
N ILE A 248 17.60 -6.58 -16.26
CA ILE A 248 18.37 -6.85 -15.05
C ILE A 248 18.70 -8.35 -15.04
N ASN A 249 19.97 -8.70 -15.30
CA ASN A 249 20.44 -10.07 -15.11
C ASN A 249 20.30 -10.45 -13.63
N ASP A 250 19.77 -11.65 -13.35
CA ASP A 250 19.51 -12.17 -12.00
C ASP A 250 20.73 -12.09 -11.06
N ASP A 251 21.94 -12.12 -11.62
CA ASP A 251 23.21 -12.07 -10.88
C ASP A 251 23.53 -10.70 -10.23
N VAL A 252 22.77 -9.64 -10.54
CA VAL A 252 23.01 -8.25 -10.06
C VAL A 252 21.83 -7.70 -9.26
N ILE A 253 20.89 -8.55 -8.84
CA ILE A 253 19.80 -8.13 -7.96
C ILE A 253 20.37 -7.82 -6.57
N ASP A 254 20.60 -6.54 -6.29
CA ASP A 254 20.95 -6.07 -4.96
C ASP A 254 19.74 -6.33 -4.04
N GLU A 255 19.86 -7.27 -3.08
CA GLU A 255 18.82 -7.66 -2.12
C GLU A 255 18.17 -6.48 -1.37
N ARG A 256 18.78 -5.30 -1.44
CA ARG A 256 18.34 -4.06 -0.81
C ARG A 256 17.30 -3.29 -1.61
N ASP A 257 17.07 -3.62 -2.88
CA ASP A 257 16.14 -2.88 -3.74
C ASP A 257 15.20 -3.79 -4.56
N PRO A 258 14.23 -4.47 -3.90
CA PRO A 258 13.28 -5.38 -4.56
C PRO A 258 12.29 -4.69 -5.50
N ARG A 259 12.42 -3.37 -5.72
CA ARG A 259 11.50 -2.54 -6.50
C ARG A 259 12.05 -2.12 -7.87
N GLY A 260 13.20 -2.64 -8.28
CA GLY A 260 13.76 -2.38 -9.62
C GLY A 260 14.01 -0.89 -9.86
N LYS A 261 14.82 -0.24 -9.00
CA LYS A 261 15.30 1.10 -9.34
C LYS A 261 16.22 0.98 -10.56
N ILE A 262 16.00 1.84 -11.55
CA ILE A 262 16.91 1.97 -12.70
C ILE A 262 18.33 2.15 -12.13
N PRO A 263 19.30 1.29 -12.50
CA PRO A 263 20.64 1.40 -11.96
C PRO A 263 21.20 2.81 -12.25
N PRO A 264 21.91 3.42 -11.29
CA PRO A 264 22.38 4.81 -11.42
C PRO A 264 23.38 5.03 -12.57
N THR A 265 23.82 3.97 -13.24
CA THR A 265 24.67 4.01 -14.43
C THR A 265 23.89 4.23 -15.74
N TYR A 266 22.58 3.96 -15.77
CA TYR A 266 21.76 4.04 -16.99
C TYR A 266 21.22 5.44 -17.27
N VAL A 267 21.24 6.32 -16.28
CA VAL A 267 20.86 7.73 -16.44
C VAL A 267 22.07 8.56 -16.04
N THR A 268 22.55 9.40 -16.95
CA THR A 268 23.56 10.40 -16.61
C THR A 268 22.98 11.31 -15.53
N PRO A 269 23.54 11.36 -14.32
CA PRO A 269 23.00 12.21 -13.28
C PRO A 269 23.01 13.66 -13.75
N SER A 270 22.00 14.43 -13.35
CA SER A 270 21.98 15.87 -13.60
C SER A 270 23.27 16.51 -13.07
N PRO A 271 23.83 17.49 -13.79
CA PRO A 271 25.04 18.16 -13.34
C PRO A 271 24.84 18.71 -11.91
N PRO A 272 25.88 18.67 -11.07
CA PRO A 272 25.78 19.09 -9.68
C PRO A 272 25.31 20.54 -9.60
N ALA A 273 24.28 20.78 -8.79
CA ALA A 273 23.64 22.09 -8.68
C ALA A 273 24.56 23.19 -8.09
N ASN A 274 25.71 22.80 -7.53
CA ASN A 274 26.68 23.72 -6.95
C ASN A 274 28.11 23.12 -7.06
N TRP A 275 29.11 23.96 -7.28
CA TRP A 275 30.52 23.61 -7.44
C TRP A 275 31.07 22.79 -6.25
N VAL A 276 30.57 23.03 -5.03
CA VAL A 276 30.93 22.27 -3.82
C VAL A 276 30.53 20.79 -3.94
N TRP A 277 29.44 20.49 -4.64
CA TRP A 277 29.02 19.10 -4.89
C TRP A 277 29.77 18.48 -6.06
N ALA A 278 30.20 19.30 -7.03
CA ALA A 278 31.00 18.84 -8.18
C ALA A 278 32.36 18.29 -7.76
N THR A 279 33.00 18.88 -6.75
CA THR A 279 34.30 18.42 -6.24
C THR A 279 34.24 17.07 -5.53
N CYS A 280 33.06 16.61 -5.11
CA CYS A 280 32.86 15.33 -4.44
C CYS A 280 32.63 14.15 -5.42
N LEU A 281 32.61 14.40 -6.73
CA LEU A 281 32.41 13.40 -7.79
C LEU A 281 33.70 13.02 -8.55
N LEU A 282 34.85 13.59 -8.16
CA LEU A 282 36.18 13.23 -8.66
C LEU A 282 36.78 12.03 -7.91
#